data_AF-A0A062WMF7-F1
#
_entry.id   AF-A0A062WMF7-F1
#
_cell.length_a   1.000
_cell.length_b   1.000
_cell.length_c   1.000
_cell.angle_alpha   90.00
_cell.angle_beta   90.00
_cell.angle_gamma   90.00
#
_symmetry.space_group_name_H-M   'P 1'
#
loop_
_entity.id
_entity.type
_entity.pdbx_description
1 polymer ?
#
loop_
_entity_poly.entity_id
_entity_poly.type
_entity_poly.pdbx_seq_one_letter_code
_entity_poly.pdbx_strand_id
1 'polypeptide(L)'
;MAAISLPAVVVPILGPVVGGLILQAASWRWIFLINVPIGLLAFVLAWRGLDRDQDRQRRPLDVAGLVLFVPGAVALLYALTRVAQLGVRPGAWVPLALGVLLLAGFAVYAARVGDAAMLDVRLFRVRSFAASSALLFLSGLSLYGVAFLLPLFYQQVRGYSALTAGLLLAPQGIGSLAARRSVGKLSDRYGPRPVVLAGVVCALVGSLPFGWAGVHGGQVPQIAGLVVRGAGLSAVNIAVMVAAFQGLSKDRIPHASSTTRILLQVGGSFGVAVAAVVLQHELAGHPGGPVAHASGFGAAFLWMTAFTVVAVPPALMLPGRRRPEPEAAAAAPPVTPAGSEAQSRPGPRCPAWCPSTSPLRKACTNLGESRPGPSASRPSPRDPHMATETSPPAGIPPAEVPAAERPVAPAMRADARRNRARVLKAAQEAFASVGLQVGLDEIARRAGVGAGTVYRHFPTKEALFDAVILDRAQRLVDRAEELADAPEPGAAFFAFISGMHRESAAKRDLIDAVAGIGVDITASLTDANRGLWAAVEVLMRRAQQAGTVRTDVDITLLKVLLRAVFIANDGVGGGPKEADGVMAVICDGLRAQAAR
;
A
#
# COMPACT_ATOMS: atom_id res chain seq x y z
N MET A 1 10.51 23.88 12.39
CA MET A 1 10.98 22.71 11.61
C MET A 1 10.52 21.37 12.17
N ALA A 2 10.70 21.06 13.47
CA ALA A 2 10.33 19.74 14.04
C ALA A 2 8.82 19.40 13.98
N ALA A 3 7.93 20.38 14.18
CA ALA A 3 6.49 20.17 14.06
C ALA A 3 6.03 19.84 12.62
N ILE A 4 6.75 20.34 11.61
CA ILE A 4 6.43 20.15 10.19
C ILE A 4 6.90 18.76 9.71
N SER A 5 7.97 18.21 10.31
CA SER A 5 8.51 16.90 9.92
C SER A 5 7.88 15.72 10.65
N LEU A 6 7.20 15.94 11.78
CA LEU A 6 6.60 14.88 12.60
C LEU A 6 5.57 14.02 11.83
N PRO A 7 4.61 14.59 11.05
CA PRO A 7 3.66 13.78 10.29
C PRO A 7 4.34 12.89 9.25
N ALA A 8 5.39 13.40 8.60
CA ALA A 8 6.17 12.65 7.60
C ALA A 8 6.92 11.44 8.19
N VAL A 9 7.05 11.35 9.52
CA VAL A 9 7.64 10.20 10.21
C VAL A 9 6.56 9.27 10.75
N VAL A 10 5.53 9.84 11.36
CA VAL A 10 4.50 9.08 12.07
C VAL A 10 3.60 8.33 11.08
N VAL A 11 3.28 8.94 9.94
CA VAL A 11 2.36 8.35 8.95
C VAL A 11 2.87 7.02 8.39
N PRO A 12 4.14 6.86 7.94
CA PRO A 12 4.64 5.56 7.50
C PRO A 12 4.68 4.47 8.59
N ILE A 13 4.79 4.84 9.87
CA ILE A 13 4.76 3.90 11.01
C ILE A 13 3.33 3.43 11.29
N LEU A 14 2.42 4.39 11.42
CA LEU A 14 1.04 4.11 11.82
C LEU A 14 0.17 3.68 10.64
N GLY A 15 0.52 4.03 9.41
CA GLY A 15 -0.28 3.77 8.22
C GLY A 15 -0.66 2.29 8.06
N PRO A 16 0.30 1.34 8.07
CA PRO A 16 -0.02 -0.08 7.99
C PRO A 16 -0.86 -0.59 9.19
N VAL A 17 -0.64 -0.05 10.39
CA VAL A 17 -1.39 -0.42 11.60
C VAL A 17 -2.85 0.05 11.49
N VAL A 18 -3.06 1.32 11.10
CA VAL A 18 -4.39 1.89 10.89
C VAL A 18 -5.09 1.19 9.72
N GLY A 19 -4.39 0.91 8.63
CA GLY A 19 -4.94 0.15 7.51
C GLY A 19 -5.37 -1.25 7.90
N GLY A 20 -4.56 -1.96 8.70
CA GLY A 20 -4.91 -3.26 9.25
C GLY A 20 -6.10 -3.22 10.21
N LEU A 21 -6.19 -2.18 11.05
CA LEU A 21 -7.34 -1.96 11.94
C LEU A 21 -8.63 -1.70 11.16
N ILE A 22 -8.56 -0.89 10.10
CA ILE A 22 -9.70 -0.61 9.23
C ILE A 22 -10.18 -1.90 8.57
N LEU A 23 -9.29 -2.74 8.04
CA LEU A 23 -9.67 -4.01 7.42
C LEU A 23 -10.30 -5.01 8.39
N GLN A 24 -9.97 -4.92 9.69
CA GLN A 24 -10.61 -5.76 10.71
C GLN A 24 -11.97 -5.23 11.16
N ALA A 25 -12.10 -3.92 11.31
CA ALA A 25 -13.30 -3.29 11.87
C ALA A 25 -14.34 -2.89 10.81
N ALA A 26 -13.94 -2.75 9.55
CA ALA A 26 -14.76 -2.21 8.48
C ALA A 26 -14.39 -2.80 7.10
N SER A 27 -15.21 -2.50 6.08
CA SER A 27 -14.89 -2.87 4.70
C SER A 27 -13.66 -2.11 4.19
N TRP A 28 -12.89 -2.70 3.28
CA TRP A 28 -11.74 -2.10 2.60
C TRP A 28 -12.00 -0.69 2.02
N ARG A 29 -13.24 -0.35 1.65
CA ARG A 29 -13.66 0.98 1.15
C ARG A 29 -13.29 2.11 2.11
N TRP A 30 -13.26 1.83 3.41
CA TRP A 30 -12.91 2.82 4.44
C TRP A 30 -11.44 3.27 4.38
N ILE A 31 -10.55 2.46 3.78
CA ILE A 31 -9.16 2.86 3.49
C ILE A 31 -9.14 4.10 2.58
N PHE A 32 -10.13 4.25 1.70
CA PHE A 32 -10.27 5.42 0.84
C PHE A 32 -11.07 6.52 1.53
N LEU A 33 -12.22 6.18 2.13
CA LEU A 33 -13.12 7.16 2.73
C LEU A 33 -12.49 7.94 3.89
N ILE A 34 -11.56 7.35 4.65
CA ILE A 34 -10.86 8.04 5.75
C ILE A 34 -10.06 9.26 5.26
N ASN A 35 -9.63 9.28 3.99
CA ASN A 35 -8.91 10.41 3.43
C ASN A 35 -9.81 11.61 3.14
N VAL A 36 -11.12 11.39 2.93
CA VAL A 36 -12.08 12.47 2.61
C VAL A 36 -12.20 13.49 3.76
N PRO A 37 -12.49 13.11 5.02
CA PRO A 37 -12.57 14.08 6.11
C PRO A 37 -11.21 14.73 6.41
N ILE A 38 -10.11 13.98 6.30
CA ILE A 38 -8.75 14.52 6.49
C ILE A 38 -8.43 15.56 5.41
N GLY A 39 -8.76 15.26 4.15
CA GLY A 39 -8.57 16.16 3.01
C GLY A 39 -9.44 17.41 3.10
N LEU A 40 -10.71 17.25 3.50
CA LEU A 40 -11.61 18.37 3.73
C LEU A 40 -11.11 19.28 4.87
N LEU A 41 -10.65 18.70 5.97
CA LEU A 41 -10.06 19.45 7.07
C LEU A 41 -8.81 20.21 6.62
N ALA A 42 -7.89 19.53 5.91
CA ALA A 42 -6.70 20.16 5.36
C ALA A 42 -7.04 21.31 4.41
N PHE A 43 -8.05 21.13 3.56
CA PHE A 43 -8.55 22.18 2.67
C PHE A 43 -9.11 23.38 3.44
N VAL A 44 -9.95 23.15 4.45
CA VAL A 44 -10.53 24.23 5.27
C VAL A 44 -9.45 24.99 6.04
N LEU A 45 -8.47 24.28 6.62
CA LEU A 45 -7.35 24.89 7.32
C LEU A 45 -6.45 25.70 6.38
N ALA A 46 -6.14 25.16 5.20
CA ALA A 46 -5.37 25.88 4.17
C ALA A 46 -6.12 27.12 3.69
N TRP A 47 -7.43 27.01 3.44
CA TRP A 47 -8.26 28.13 2.99
C TRP A 47 -8.35 29.27 4.00
N ARG A 48 -8.33 28.96 5.31
CA ARG A 48 -8.39 29.95 6.39
C ARG A 48 -7.03 30.50 6.82
N GLY A 49 -5.97 29.69 6.71
CA GLY A 49 -4.69 29.95 7.35
C GLY A 49 -3.53 30.31 6.43
N LEU A 50 -3.65 30.09 5.11
CA LEU A 50 -2.62 30.49 4.15
C LEU A 50 -2.94 31.87 3.58
N ASP A 51 -2.00 32.79 3.73
CA ASP A 51 -2.03 34.07 3.03
C ASP A 51 -2.06 33.84 1.52
N ARG A 52 -2.77 34.71 0.79
CA ARG A 52 -2.74 34.68 -0.67
C ARG A 52 -1.31 34.98 -1.14
N ASP A 53 -0.68 34.02 -1.81
CA ASP A 53 0.64 34.21 -2.43
C ASP A 53 0.61 35.44 -3.34
N GLN A 54 1.37 36.48 -2.99
CA GLN A 54 1.57 37.67 -3.82
C GLN A 54 2.73 37.40 -4.80
N ASP A 55 2.48 37.68 -6.09
CA ASP A 55 3.46 37.83 -7.16
C ASP A 55 4.52 36.73 -7.35
N ARG A 56 4.08 35.48 -7.45
CA ARG A 56 4.89 34.43 -8.08
C ARG A 56 4.58 34.42 -9.58
N GLN A 57 5.55 34.80 -10.42
CA GLN A 57 5.41 34.79 -11.88
C GLN A 57 4.69 33.52 -12.34
N ARG A 58 3.49 33.68 -12.91
CA ARG A 58 2.67 32.56 -13.40
C ARG A 58 3.41 31.90 -14.56
N ARG A 59 4.17 30.84 -14.29
CA ARG A 59 4.71 29.99 -15.35
C ARG A 59 3.55 29.14 -15.89
N PRO A 60 3.31 29.14 -17.21
CA PRO A 60 2.29 28.28 -17.80
C PRO A 60 2.65 26.80 -17.56
N LEU A 61 1.62 25.95 -17.43
CA LEU A 61 1.80 24.51 -17.26
C LEU A 61 2.49 23.90 -18.49
N ASP A 62 3.53 23.09 -18.27
CA ASP A 62 4.20 22.33 -19.33
C ASP A 62 3.35 21.12 -19.76
N VAL A 63 2.31 21.38 -20.56
CA VAL A 63 1.38 20.35 -21.04
C VAL A 63 2.09 19.35 -21.97
N ALA A 64 3.00 19.81 -22.82
CA ALA A 64 3.73 18.94 -23.73
C ALA A 64 4.66 17.98 -22.97
N GLY A 65 5.38 18.48 -21.96
CA GLY A 65 6.18 17.64 -21.06
C GLY A 65 5.33 16.64 -20.30
N LEU A 66 4.14 17.04 -19.81
CA LEU A 66 3.20 16.16 -19.11
C LEU A 66 2.72 15.00 -20.01
N VAL A 67 2.33 15.31 -21.25
CA VAL A 67 1.82 14.33 -22.23
C VAL A 67 2.92 13.38 -22.71
N LEU A 68 4.19 13.79 -22.70
CA LEU A 68 5.31 12.89 -22.99
C LEU A 68 5.67 12.03 -21.78
N PHE A 69 5.77 12.63 -20.59
CA PHE A 69 6.27 11.95 -19.39
C PHE A 69 5.27 10.95 -18.81
N VAL A 70 4.02 11.37 -18.57
CA VAL A 70 3.04 10.56 -17.82
C VAL A 70 2.68 9.27 -18.57
N PRO A 71 2.27 9.31 -19.85
CA PRO A 71 2.00 8.09 -20.61
C PRO A 71 3.25 7.25 -20.82
N GLY A 72 4.42 7.87 -20.97
CA GLY A 72 5.70 7.15 -21.08
C GLY A 72 6.01 6.31 -19.83
N ALA A 73 5.88 6.92 -18.65
CA ALA A 73 6.06 6.23 -17.37
C ALA A 73 5.01 5.13 -17.15
N VAL A 74 3.74 5.40 -17.46
CA VAL A 74 2.65 4.42 -17.35
C VAL A 74 2.85 3.24 -18.29
N ALA A 75 3.21 3.49 -19.56
CA ALA A 75 3.48 2.44 -20.54
C ALA A 75 4.66 1.55 -20.11
N LEU A 76 5.73 2.16 -19.57
CA LEU A 76 6.88 1.43 -19.06
C LEU A 76 6.51 0.55 -17.86
N LEU A 77 5.75 1.07 -16.88
CA LEU A 77 5.26 0.29 -15.73
C LEU A 77 4.32 -0.84 -16.17
N TYR A 78 3.39 -0.54 -17.08
CA TYR A 78 2.46 -1.53 -17.63
C TYR A 78 3.19 -2.66 -18.36
N ALA A 79 4.24 -2.33 -19.11
CA ALA A 79 5.08 -3.32 -19.77
C ALA A 79 5.72 -4.28 -18.77
N LEU A 80 6.26 -3.79 -17.64
CA LEU A 80 6.80 -4.65 -16.58
C LEU A 80 5.74 -5.62 -16.05
N THR A 81 4.53 -5.13 -15.77
CA THR A 81 3.42 -5.98 -15.32
C THR A 81 3.04 -7.03 -16.37
N ARG A 82 3.09 -6.69 -17.66
CA ARG A 82 2.81 -7.64 -18.75
C ARG A 82 3.90 -8.69 -18.91
N VAL A 83 5.17 -8.32 -18.72
CA VAL A 83 6.27 -9.30 -18.68
C VAL A 83 6.05 -10.31 -17.55
N ALA A 84 5.53 -9.88 -16.40
CA ALA A 84 5.18 -10.76 -15.28
C ALA A 84 4.17 -11.84 -15.67
N GLN A 85 3.10 -11.43 -16.36
CA GLN A 85 1.94 -12.28 -16.63
C GLN A 85 2.13 -13.18 -17.85
N LEU A 86 2.74 -12.64 -18.91
CA LEU A 86 2.74 -13.24 -20.24
C LEU A 86 4.15 -13.65 -20.68
N GLY A 87 5.16 -13.34 -19.88
CA GLY A 87 6.55 -13.37 -20.31
C GLY A 87 6.84 -12.34 -21.39
N VAL A 88 7.92 -12.57 -22.10
CA VAL A 88 8.55 -11.63 -23.02
C VAL A 88 7.87 -11.72 -24.41
N ARG A 89 6.61 -11.27 -24.49
CA ARG A 89 5.73 -11.36 -25.68
C ARG A 89 5.44 -9.99 -26.33
N PRO A 90 4.89 -9.92 -27.57
CA PRO A 90 4.56 -8.64 -28.22
C PRO A 90 3.69 -7.71 -27.37
N GLY A 91 2.75 -8.26 -26.59
CA GLY A 91 1.91 -7.50 -25.65
C GLY A 91 2.67 -6.81 -24.49
N ALA A 92 3.95 -7.14 -24.28
CA ALA A 92 4.84 -6.51 -23.32
C ALA A 92 5.89 -5.61 -23.99
N TRP A 93 6.43 -5.99 -25.15
CA TRP A 93 7.42 -5.19 -25.87
C TRP A 93 6.87 -3.91 -26.49
N VAL A 94 5.63 -3.91 -26.99
CA VAL A 94 5.00 -2.70 -27.55
C VAL A 94 4.87 -1.59 -26.51
N PRO A 95 4.28 -1.80 -25.32
CA PRO A 95 4.23 -0.75 -24.30
C PRO A 95 5.62 -0.40 -23.75
N LEU A 96 6.57 -1.34 -23.74
CA LEU A 96 7.96 -1.05 -23.37
C LEU A 96 8.62 -0.08 -24.36
N ALA A 97 8.56 -0.39 -25.65
CA ALA A 97 9.11 0.44 -26.72
C ALA A 97 8.44 1.82 -26.74
N LEU A 98 7.11 1.87 -26.63
CA LEU A 98 6.35 3.12 -26.55
C LEU A 98 6.76 3.95 -25.33
N GLY A 99 6.87 3.32 -24.15
CA GLY A 99 7.31 3.99 -22.93
C GLY A 99 8.71 4.57 -23.05
N VAL A 100 9.66 3.79 -23.57
CA VAL A 100 11.04 4.24 -23.81
C VAL A 100 11.08 5.38 -24.82
N LEU A 101 10.33 5.30 -25.93
CA LEU A 101 10.26 6.35 -26.95
C LEU A 101 9.68 7.65 -26.40
N LEU A 102 8.60 7.59 -25.62
CA LEU A 102 7.98 8.76 -25.01
C LEU A 102 8.87 9.41 -23.95
N LEU A 103 9.55 8.62 -23.12
CA LEU A 103 10.49 9.15 -22.12
C LEU A 103 11.77 9.70 -22.75
N ALA A 104 12.27 9.09 -23.83
CA ALA A 104 13.37 9.65 -24.61
C ALA A 104 12.94 10.96 -25.30
N GLY A 105 11.73 11.00 -25.86
CA GLY A 105 11.12 12.21 -26.41
C GLY A 105 10.98 13.31 -25.35
N PHE A 106 10.54 12.96 -24.14
CA PHE A 106 10.51 13.88 -23.00
C PHE A 106 11.90 14.41 -22.65
N ALA A 107 12.92 13.55 -22.58
CA ALA A 107 14.28 13.97 -22.26
C ALA A 107 14.83 14.97 -23.31
N VAL A 108 14.59 14.71 -24.60
CA VAL A 108 14.97 15.62 -25.70
C VAL A 108 14.19 16.93 -25.63
N TYR A 109 12.87 16.85 -25.42
CA TYR A 109 12.00 18.02 -25.24
C TYR A 109 12.45 18.89 -24.06
N ALA A 110 12.62 18.29 -22.88
CA ALA A 110 13.04 18.97 -21.66
C ALA A 110 14.43 19.58 -21.79
N ALA A 111 15.36 18.92 -22.51
CA ALA A 111 16.69 19.47 -22.78
C ALA A 111 16.63 20.71 -23.68
N ARG A 112 15.66 20.79 -24.60
CA ARG A 112 15.44 21.94 -25.49
C ARG A 112 14.72 23.10 -24.81
N VAL A 113 13.69 22.80 -24.00
CA VAL A 113 12.85 23.80 -23.34
C VAL A 113 13.50 24.41 -22.10
N GLY A 114 14.38 23.66 -21.41
CA GLY A 114 15.12 24.16 -20.25
C GLY A 114 14.22 24.43 -19.04
N ASP A 115 14.35 25.60 -18.42
CA ASP A 115 13.74 25.93 -17.12
C ASP A 115 12.20 26.00 -17.13
N ALA A 116 11.59 26.02 -18.32
CA ALA A 116 10.14 25.97 -18.49
C ALA A 116 9.59 24.54 -18.52
N ALA A 117 10.45 23.53 -18.66
CA ALA A 117 10.04 22.14 -18.62
C ALA A 117 9.61 21.73 -17.20
N MET A 118 8.69 20.77 -17.10
CA MET A 118 8.23 20.21 -15.82
C MET A 118 9.39 19.60 -15.01
N LEU A 119 10.42 19.09 -15.69
CA LEU A 119 11.62 18.52 -15.08
C LEU A 119 12.86 19.05 -15.81
N ASP A 120 13.69 19.84 -15.12
CA ASP A 120 14.94 20.34 -15.70
C ASP A 120 15.99 19.22 -15.76
N VAL A 121 16.01 18.52 -16.91
CA VAL A 121 16.97 17.44 -17.18
C VAL A 121 18.43 17.93 -17.21
N ARG A 122 18.68 19.24 -17.32
CA ARG A 122 20.04 19.80 -17.30
C ARG A 122 20.66 19.69 -15.91
N LEU A 123 19.85 19.53 -14.85
CA LEU A 123 20.34 19.26 -13.49
C LEU A 123 21.16 17.97 -13.43
N PHE A 124 20.88 16.98 -14.27
CA PHE A 124 21.65 15.72 -14.34
C PHE A 124 23.06 15.90 -14.90
N ARG A 125 23.41 17.06 -15.48
CA ARG A 125 24.82 17.38 -15.80
C ARG A 125 25.67 17.55 -14.54
N VAL A 126 25.05 17.91 -13.41
CA VAL A 126 25.76 18.00 -12.13
C VAL A 126 25.89 16.60 -11.54
N ARG A 127 27.13 16.12 -11.42
CA ARG A 127 27.42 14.74 -10.98
C ARG A 127 26.80 14.39 -9.63
N SER A 128 26.79 15.32 -8.66
CA SER A 128 26.14 15.11 -7.35
C SER A 128 24.64 14.93 -7.49
N PHE A 129 23.98 15.75 -8.33
CA PHE A 129 22.55 15.65 -8.57
C PHE A 129 22.17 14.35 -9.30
N ALA A 130 22.93 13.94 -10.31
CA ALA A 130 22.71 12.68 -11.02
C ALA A 130 22.89 11.45 -10.10
N ALA A 131 23.95 11.44 -9.29
CA ALA A 131 24.19 10.40 -8.30
C ALA A 131 23.07 10.34 -7.24
N SER A 132 22.67 11.49 -6.68
CA SER A 132 21.55 11.59 -5.75
C SER A 132 20.24 11.13 -6.37
N SER A 133 19.99 11.51 -7.63
CA SER A 133 18.79 11.12 -8.38
C SER A 133 18.70 9.61 -8.57
N ALA A 134 19.79 8.96 -8.96
CA ALA A 134 19.87 7.51 -9.07
C ALA A 134 19.65 6.83 -7.71
N LEU A 135 20.28 7.35 -6.64
CA LEU A 135 20.09 6.84 -5.28
C LEU A 135 18.66 6.97 -4.78
N LEU A 136 17.94 8.05 -5.13
CA LEU A 136 16.54 8.22 -4.75
C LEU A 136 15.62 7.25 -5.46
N PHE A 137 15.84 7.05 -6.77
CA PHE A 137 15.11 6.05 -7.53
C PHE A 137 15.33 4.64 -6.93
N LEU A 138 16.58 4.26 -6.67
CA LEU A 138 16.92 2.96 -6.07
C LEU A 138 16.42 2.82 -4.63
N SER A 139 16.44 3.91 -3.85
CA SER A 139 15.85 3.93 -2.51
C SER A 139 14.35 3.74 -2.55
N GLY A 140 13.65 4.36 -3.52
CA GLY A 140 12.24 4.12 -3.77
C GLY A 140 11.98 2.67 -4.13
N LEU A 141 12.73 2.13 -5.09
CA LEU A 141 12.63 0.74 -5.53
C LEU A 141 12.76 -0.24 -4.35
N SER A 142 13.80 -0.07 -3.53
CA SER A 142 14.03 -0.93 -2.36
C SER A 142 12.97 -0.71 -1.27
N LEU A 143 12.63 0.54 -0.94
CA LEU A 143 11.68 0.86 0.12
C LEU A 143 10.29 0.28 -0.18
N TYR A 144 9.72 0.60 -1.35
CA TYR A 144 8.35 0.24 -1.70
C TYR A 144 8.23 -1.21 -2.16
N GLY A 145 9.22 -1.76 -2.89
CA GLY A 145 9.20 -3.16 -3.29
C GLY A 145 9.21 -4.11 -2.08
N VAL A 146 10.06 -3.85 -1.09
CA VAL A 146 10.06 -4.64 0.16
C VAL A 146 8.82 -4.37 1.01
N ALA A 147 8.32 -3.12 1.04
CA ALA A 147 7.07 -2.80 1.74
C ALA A 147 5.85 -3.49 1.15
N PHE A 148 5.86 -3.84 -0.15
CA PHE A 148 4.86 -4.70 -0.79
C PHE A 148 5.02 -6.16 -0.35
N LEU A 149 6.24 -6.69 -0.35
CA LEU A 149 6.50 -8.10 0.00
C LEU A 149 6.22 -8.43 1.47
N LEU A 150 6.52 -7.53 2.41
CA LEU A 150 6.44 -7.82 3.85
C LEU A 150 5.01 -8.17 4.34
N PRO A 151 3.96 -7.38 4.08
CA PRO A 151 2.60 -7.74 4.46
C PRO A 151 2.12 -9.02 3.79
N LEU A 152 2.49 -9.25 2.53
CA LEU A 152 2.13 -10.46 1.80
C LEU A 152 2.81 -11.69 2.41
N PHE A 153 4.09 -11.59 2.75
CA PHE A 153 4.82 -12.64 3.45
C PHE A 153 4.16 -12.98 4.80
N TYR A 154 3.87 -11.97 5.64
CA TYR A 154 3.26 -12.21 6.95
C TYR A 154 1.84 -12.80 6.83
N GLN A 155 1.06 -12.43 5.83
CA GLN A 155 -0.30 -12.93 5.66
C GLN A 155 -0.33 -14.30 4.96
N GLN A 156 0.40 -14.46 3.85
CA GLN A 156 0.32 -15.67 3.02
C GLN A 156 1.22 -16.80 3.53
N VAL A 157 2.41 -16.49 4.05
CA VAL A 157 3.36 -17.51 4.55
C VAL A 157 3.16 -17.77 6.04
N ARG A 158 3.03 -16.70 6.85
CA ARG A 158 2.89 -16.84 8.32
C ARG A 158 1.44 -16.95 8.79
N GLY A 159 0.45 -16.67 7.93
CA GLY A 159 -0.96 -16.74 8.29
C GLY A 159 -1.43 -15.66 9.27
N TYR A 160 -0.67 -14.57 9.43
CA TYR A 160 -1.03 -13.48 10.33
C TYR A 160 -2.15 -12.62 9.76
N SER A 161 -2.91 -11.98 10.64
CA SER A 161 -3.93 -11.01 10.25
C SER A 161 -3.30 -9.73 9.67
N ALA A 162 -4.08 -8.94 8.92
CA ALA A 162 -3.64 -7.66 8.37
C ALA A 162 -3.16 -6.67 9.47
N LEU A 163 -3.84 -6.60 10.62
CA LEU A 163 -3.41 -5.77 11.76
C LEU A 163 -2.06 -6.24 12.32
N THR A 164 -1.90 -7.55 12.54
CA THR A 164 -0.65 -8.11 13.06
C THR A 164 0.50 -7.87 12.09
N ALA A 165 0.27 -8.06 10.77
CA ALA A 165 1.24 -7.74 9.74
C ALA A 165 1.60 -6.25 9.74
N GLY A 166 0.61 -5.37 9.89
CA GLY A 166 0.82 -3.91 10.02
C GLY A 166 1.65 -3.53 11.25
N LEU A 167 1.40 -4.15 12.40
CA LEU A 167 2.19 -3.95 13.63
C LEU A 167 3.63 -4.41 13.46
N LEU A 168 3.85 -5.53 12.75
CA LEU A 168 5.19 -6.05 12.48
C LEU A 168 6.00 -5.16 11.53
N LEU A 169 5.38 -4.20 10.83
CA LEU A 169 6.09 -3.18 10.05
C LEU A 169 6.56 -1.98 10.88
N ALA A 170 5.96 -1.72 12.05
CA ALA A 170 6.30 -0.58 12.90
C ALA A 170 7.79 -0.50 13.29
N PRO A 171 8.51 -1.60 13.58
CA PRO A 171 9.94 -1.57 13.88
C PRO A 171 10.79 -0.87 12.80
N GLN A 172 10.41 -0.97 11.52
CA GLN A 172 11.12 -0.28 10.45
C GLN A 172 11.05 1.24 10.60
N GLY A 173 9.88 1.77 10.93
CA GLY A 173 9.75 3.20 11.13
C GLY A 173 10.37 3.68 12.44
N ILE A 174 10.41 2.84 13.49
CA ILE A 174 11.18 3.12 14.72
C ILE A 174 12.67 3.29 14.40
N GLY A 175 13.26 2.35 13.65
CA GLY A 175 14.65 2.45 13.20
C GLY A 175 14.90 3.70 12.35
N SER A 176 13.94 4.02 11.47
CA SER A 176 13.99 5.23 10.63
C SER A 176 13.99 6.51 11.46
N LEU A 177 13.24 6.56 12.57
CA LEU A 177 13.18 7.69 13.49
C LEU A 177 14.45 7.81 14.32
N ALA A 178 14.96 6.69 14.86
CA ALA A 178 16.18 6.64 15.65
C ALA A 178 17.40 7.18 14.86
N ALA A 179 17.49 6.85 13.57
CA ALA A 179 18.58 7.32 12.72
C ALA A 179 18.60 8.84 12.52
N ARG A 180 17.44 9.53 12.51
CA ARG A 180 17.37 10.95 12.12
C ARG A 180 18.19 11.88 13.01
N ARG A 181 18.19 11.63 14.33
CA ARG A 181 18.93 12.47 15.30
C ARG A 181 20.44 12.45 15.04
N SER A 182 20.96 11.31 14.59
CA SER A 182 22.40 11.08 14.38
C SER A 182 22.83 11.45 12.96
N VAL A 183 22.03 11.11 11.96
CA VAL A 183 22.38 11.24 10.53
C VAL A 183 22.63 12.70 10.11
N GLY A 184 21.87 13.66 10.63
CA GLY A 184 22.11 15.08 10.34
C GLY A 184 23.51 15.52 10.75
N LYS A 185 23.86 15.29 12.03
CA LYS A 185 25.19 15.60 12.58
C LYS A 185 26.31 14.84 11.85
N LEU A 186 26.05 13.59 11.46
CA LEU A 186 27.03 12.75 10.76
C LEU A 186 27.27 13.25 9.33
N SER A 187 26.20 13.68 8.65
CA SER A 187 26.27 14.24 7.29
C SER A 187 27.01 15.57 7.28
N ASP A 188 26.79 16.42 8.29
CA ASP A 188 27.50 17.69 8.45
C ASP A 188 28.98 17.48 8.79
N ARG A 189 29.31 16.48 9.63
CA ARG A 189 30.68 16.22 10.09
C ARG A 189 31.55 15.46 9.08
N TYR A 190 31.00 14.45 8.40
CA TYR A 190 31.76 13.55 7.53
C TYR A 190 31.44 13.72 6.04
N GLY A 191 30.43 14.54 5.69
CA GLY A 191 29.89 14.65 4.34
C GLY A 191 28.89 13.53 4.02
N PRO A 192 28.14 13.66 2.92
CA PRO A 192 27.04 12.75 2.59
C PRO A 192 27.52 11.35 2.16
N ARG A 193 28.65 11.22 1.45
CA ARG A 193 29.15 9.94 0.92
C ARG A 193 29.31 8.82 1.98
N PRO A 194 30.07 8.98 3.07
CA PRO A 194 30.24 7.91 4.05
C PRO A 194 28.93 7.54 4.76
N VAL A 195 28.05 8.52 4.97
CA VAL A 195 26.75 8.29 5.60
C VAL A 195 25.82 7.48 4.70
N VAL A 196 25.80 7.77 3.39
CA VAL A 196 25.04 6.98 2.41
C VAL A 196 25.58 5.56 2.32
N LEU A 197 26.89 5.36 2.24
CA LEU A 197 27.48 4.01 2.16
C LEU A 197 27.16 3.18 3.41
N ALA A 198 27.31 3.77 4.60
CA ALA A 198 26.92 3.12 5.86
C ALA A 198 25.42 2.80 5.87
N GLY A 199 24.57 3.72 5.39
CA GLY A 199 23.14 3.51 5.28
C GLY A 199 22.75 2.38 4.32
N VAL A 200 23.43 2.27 3.16
CA VAL A 200 23.25 1.17 2.20
C VAL A 200 23.64 -0.17 2.84
N VAL A 201 24.77 -0.23 3.55
CA VAL A 201 25.20 -1.43 4.28
C VAL A 201 24.17 -1.82 5.35
N CYS A 202 23.68 -0.87 6.15
CA CYS A 202 22.61 -1.13 7.11
C CYS A 202 21.32 -1.63 6.43
N ALA A 203 20.93 -1.04 5.29
CA ALA A 203 19.76 -1.48 4.54
C ALA A 203 19.92 -2.92 4.00
N LEU A 204 21.11 -3.29 3.52
CA LEU A 204 21.44 -4.64 3.07
C LEU A 204 21.38 -5.63 4.25
N VAL A 205 22.14 -5.37 5.32
CA VAL A 205 22.20 -6.24 6.51
C VAL A 205 20.83 -6.42 7.15
N GLY A 206 20.03 -5.34 7.23
CA GLY A 206 18.68 -5.41 7.77
C GLY A 206 17.68 -6.16 6.89
N SER A 207 17.96 -6.33 5.59
CA SER A 207 17.11 -7.08 4.65
C SER A 207 17.45 -8.57 4.59
N LEU A 208 18.68 -8.96 4.95
CA LEU A 208 19.16 -10.35 4.91
C LEU A 208 18.29 -11.36 5.67
N PRO A 209 17.78 -11.09 6.90
CA PRO A 209 16.93 -12.03 7.62
C PRO A 209 15.66 -12.46 6.87
N PHE A 210 15.21 -11.65 5.89
CA PHE A 210 14.05 -11.95 5.08
C PHE A 210 14.32 -12.95 3.95
N GLY A 211 15.59 -13.06 3.50
CA GLY A 211 15.98 -14.02 2.47
C GLY A 211 15.87 -15.49 2.91
N TRP A 212 16.05 -15.76 4.20
CA TRP A 212 15.93 -17.11 4.79
C TRP A 212 14.67 -17.29 5.63
N ALA A 213 13.69 -16.39 5.48
CA ALA A 213 12.52 -16.31 6.33
C ALA A 213 11.59 -17.53 6.29
N GLY A 214 11.69 -18.37 5.25
CA GLY A 214 10.75 -19.45 4.99
C GLY A 214 11.01 -20.77 5.71
N VAL A 215 12.22 -21.32 5.61
CA VAL A 215 12.49 -22.72 6.03
C VAL A 215 12.92 -22.82 7.51
N HIS A 216 13.61 -21.80 8.04
CA HIS A 216 14.18 -21.82 9.41
C HIS A 216 14.16 -20.42 10.10
N GLY A 217 13.44 -19.44 9.53
CA GLY A 217 13.52 -18.04 9.95
C GLY A 217 12.76 -17.73 11.24
N GLY A 218 13.49 -17.38 12.31
CA GLY A 218 12.90 -16.83 13.53
C GLY A 218 12.35 -15.41 13.35
N GLN A 219 11.31 -15.05 14.10
CA GLN A 219 10.68 -13.72 14.04
C GLN A 219 11.58 -12.59 14.62
N VAL A 220 12.45 -12.93 15.58
CA VAL A 220 13.34 -11.96 16.24
C VAL A 220 14.37 -11.35 15.29
N PRO A 221 15.15 -12.14 14.50
CA PRO A 221 16.03 -11.59 13.46
C PRO A 221 15.32 -10.68 12.45
N GLN A 222 14.07 -10.98 12.10
CA GLN A 222 13.27 -10.18 11.16
C GLN A 222 12.91 -8.82 11.76
N ILE A 223 12.46 -8.78 13.02
CA ILE A 223 12.14 -7.54 13.72
C ILE A 223 13.40 -6.68 13.88
N ALA A 224 14.52 -7.28 14.34
CA ALA A 224 15.79 -6.58 14.44
C ALA A 224 16.27 -6.07 13.07
N GLY A 225 16.13 -6.89 12.03
CA GLY A 225 16.43 -6.54 10.66
C GLY A 225 15.64 -5.33 10.17
N LEU A 226 14.34 -5.24 10.46
CA LEU A 226 13.51 -4.08 10.10
C LEU A 226 14.00 -2.79 10.75
N VAL A 227 14.38 -2.83 12.03
CA VAL A 227 14.94 -1.66 12.72
C VAL A 227 16.22 -1.19 12.02
N VAL A 228 17.16 -2.10 11.75
CA VAL A 228 18.43 -1.79 11.08
C VAL A 228 18.19 -1.29 9.65
N ARG A 229 17.26 -1.92 8.92
CA ARG A 229 16.88 -1.54 7.56
C ARG A 229 16.28 -0.14 7.52
N GLY A 230 15.35 0.15 8.43
CA GLY A 230 14.72 1.46 8.55
C GLY A 230 15.73 2.56 8.86
N ALA A 231 16.67 2.28 9.77
CA ALA A 231 17.76 3.19 10.07
C ALA A 231 18.63 3.47 8.84
N GLY A 232 19.00 2.42 8.09
CA GLY A 232 19.79 2.53 6.87
C GLY A 232 19.11 3.34 5.76
N LEU A 233 17.84 3.03 5.45
CA LEU A 233 17.07 3.77 4.43
C LEU A 233 16.86 5.24 4.81
N SER A 234 16.59 5.53 6.08
CA SER A 234 16.46 6.90 6.58
C SER A 234 17.78 7.67 6.46
N ALA A 235 18.91 7.02 6.79
CA ALA A 235 20.24 7.59 6.64
C ALA A 235 20.56 7.94 5.18
N VAL A 236 20.30 7.01 4.25
CA VAL A 236 20.45 7.25 2.81
C VAL A 236 19.59 8.41 2.37
N ASN A 237 18.29 8.38 2.65
CA ASN A 237 17.36 9.40 2.13
C ASN A 237 17.71 10.82 2.61
N ILE A 238 18.08 10.98 3.90
CA ILE A 238 18.47 12.28 4.45
C ILE A 238 19.79 12.77 3.83
N ALA A 239 20.83 11.93 3.81
CA ALA A 239 22.14 12.32 3.29
C ALA A 239 22.13 12.59 1.79
N VAL A 240 21.34 11.83 1.02
CA VAL A 240 21.11 12.05 -0.41
C VAL A 240 20.39 13.37 -0.65
N MET A 241 19.41 13.73 0.18
CA MET A 241 18.74 15.03 0.10
C MET A 241 19.72 16.17 0.32
N VAL A 242 20.59 16.08 1.33
CA VAL A 242 21.65 17.06 1.55
C VAL A 242 22.55 17.17 0.31
N ALA A 243 22.99 16.03 -0.24
CA ALA A 243 23.86 16.02 -1.42
C ALA A 243 23.18 16.53 -2.70
N ALA A 244 21.88 16.29 -2.88
CA ALA A 244 21.12 16.69 -4.06
C ALA A 244 21.04 18.21 -4.23
N PHE A 245 21.08 18.96 -3.12
CA PHE A 245 21.04 20.42 -3.14
C PHE A 245 22.42 21.08 -3.04
N GLN A 246 23.50 20.31 -2.80
CA GLN A 246 24.85 20.86 -2.75
C GLN A 246 25.30 21.38 -4.12
N GLY A 247 25.68 22.65 -4.17
CA GLY A 247 26.16 23.31 -5.39
C GLY A 247 25.06 23.81 -6.32
N LEU A 248 23.78 23.72 -5.92
CA LEU A 248 22.67 24.34 -6.63
C LEU A 248 22.46 25.78 -6.15
N SER A 249 22.19 26.67 -7.09
CA SER A 249 21.75 28.04 -6.80
C SER A 249 20.31 28.05 -6.26
N LYS A 250 19.96 29.04 -5.43
CA LYS A 250 18.69 29.07 -4.68
C LYS A 250 17.45 29.04 -5.58
N ASP A 251 17.57 29.55 -6.80
CA ASP A 251 16.56 29.57 -7.87
C ASP A 251 16.22 28.16 -8.40
N ARG A 252 17.13 27.19 -8.33
CA ARG A 252 16.90 25.82 -8.83
C ARG A 252 16.40 24.85 -7.78
N ILE A 253 16.40 25.22 -6.49
CA ILE A 253 15.97 24.35 -5.39
C ILE A 253 14.53 23.84 -5.58
N PRO A 254 13.53 24.65 -6.00
CA PRO A 254 12.17 24.16 -6.22
C PRO A 254 12.07 23.08 -7.31
N HIS A 255 12.81 23.25 -8.41
CA HIS A 255 12.89 22.28 -9.52
C HIS A 255 13.58 20.99 -9.09
N ALA A 256 14.71 21.11 -8.40
CA ALA A 256 15.44 19.97 -7.85
C ALA A 256 14.58 19.20 -6.84
N SER A 257 13.82 19.89 -5.98
CA SER A 257 12.95 19.25 -4.98
C SER A 257 11.77 18.50 -5.61
N SER A 258 11.19 19.04 -6.68
CA SER A 258 10.12 18.36 -7.42
C SER A 258 10.68 17.12 -8.13
N THR A 259 11.85 17.25 -8.77
CA THR A 259 12.53 16.15 -9.45
C THR A 259 12.88 15.01 -8.49
N THR A 260 13.44 15.32 -7.32
CA THR A 260 13.81 14.30 -6.33
C THR A 260 12.60 13.53 -5.81
N ARG A 261 11.45 14.19 -5.62
CA ARG A 261 10.18 13.53 -5.26
C ARG A 261 9.64 12.64 -6.36
N ILE A 262 9.66 13.11 -7.62
CA ILE A 262 9.23 12.30 -8.77
C ILE A 262 10.07 11.04 -8.86
N LEU A 263 11.40 11.15 -8.77
CA LEU A 263 12.29 9.99 -8.86
C LEU A 263 12.07 8.96 -7.76
N LEU A 264 11.88 9.40 -6.51
CA LEU A 264 11.57 8.50 -5.40
C LEU A 264 10.24 7.76 -5.63
N GLN A 265 9.21 8.46 -6.09
CA GLN A 265 7.87 7.89 -6.32
C GLN A 265 7.83 6.94 -7.53
N VAL A 266 8.49 7.33 -8.62
CA VAL A 266 8.65 6.50 -9.82
C VAL A 266 9.44 5.26 -9.42
N GLY A 267 10.60 5.40 -8.77
CA GLY A 267 11.38 4.28 -8.25
C GLY A 267 10.54 3.35 -7.36
N GLY A 268 9.69 3.91 -6.51
CA GLY A 268 8.75 3.13 -5.70
C GLY A 268 7.76 2.30 -6.50
N SER A 269 7.16 2.88 -7.53
CA SER A 269 6.23 2.19 -8.42
C SER A 269 6.92 1.06 -9.20
N PHE A 270 8.14 1.31 -9.69
CA PHE A 270 8.99 0.29 -10.29
C PHE A 270 9.34 -0.82 -9.30
N GLY A 271 9.67 -0.48 -8.05
CA GLY A 271 9.98 -1.46 -7.02
C GLY A 271 8.83 -2.41 -6.70
N VAL A 272 7.60 -1.89 -6.61
CA VAL A 272 6.42 -2.74 -6.43
C VAL A 272 6.20 -3.66 -7.65
N ALA A 273 6.30 -3.11 -8.87
CA ALA A 273 6.14 -3.88 -10.09
C ALA A 273 7.20 -5.00 -10.22
N VAL A 274 8.48 -4.68 -10.01
CA VAL A 274 9.59 -5.64 -10.03
C VAL A 274 9.41 -6.69 -8.93
N ALA A 275 9.09 -6.29 -7.70
CA ALA A 275 8.86 -7.22 -6.60
C ALA A 275 7.70 -8.18 -6.90
N ALA A 276 6.61 -7.69 -7.49
CA ALA A 276 5.48 -8.52 -7.92
C ALA A 276 5.88 -9.51 -9.03
N VAL A 277 6.63 -9.05 -10.05
CA VAL A 277 7.13 -9.91 -11.14
C VAL A 277 8.04 -11.00 -10.61
N VAL A 278 9.03 -10.63 -9.79
CA VAL A 278 9.97 -11.57 -9.20
C VAL A 278 9.23 -12.57 -8.32
N LEU A 279 8.35 -12.10 -7.43
CA LEU A 279 7.57 -12.99 -6.58
C LEU A 279 6.72 -13.97 -7.40
N GLN A 280 6.01 -13.48 -8.42
CA GLN A 280 5.19 -14.33 -9.28
C GLN A 280 6.04 -15.38 -10.02
N HIS A 281 7.20 -14.98 -10.54
CA HIS A 281 8.14 -15.89 -11.20
C HIS A 281 8.68 -16.96 -10.24
N GLU A 282 9.10 -16.55 -9.05
CA GLU A 282 9.62 -17.47 -8.02
C GLU A 282 8.54 -18.44 -7.52
N LEU A 283 7.30 -17.97 -7.34
CA LEU A 283 6.18 -18.84 -6.97
C LEU A 283 5.82 -19.83 -8.09
N ALA A 284 5.93 -19.43 -9.37
CA ALA A 284 5.72 -20.32 -10.51
C ALA A 284 6.84 -21.37 -10.66
N GLY A 285 8.09 -21.01 -10.31
CA GLY A 285 9.24 -21.92 -10.33
C GLY A 285 9.31 -22.89 -9.14
N HIS A 286 8.58 -22.61 -8.07
CA HIS A 286 8.47 -23.46 -6.88
C HIS A 286 7.02 -23.98 -6.69
N PRO A 287 6.46 -24.75 -7.65
CA PRO A 287 5.13 -25.35 -7.50
C PRO A 287 5.18 -26.37 -6.36
N GLY A 288 4.64 -26.00 -5.20
CA GLY A 288 4.68 -26.83 -4.01
C GLY A 288 3.99 -26.20 -2.81
N GLY A 289 3.81 -27.00 -1.76
CA GLY A 289 3.12 -26.61 -0.52
C GLY A 289 3.75 -25.42 0.24
N PRO A 290 3.33 -25.16 1.49
CA PRO A 290 3.69 -23.95 2.24
C PRO A 290 5.20 -23.63 2.29
N VAL A 291 6.06 -24.64 2.29
CA VAL A 291 7.53 -24.47 2.29
C VAL A 291 8.07 -23.88 0.98
N ALA A 292 7.54 -24.32 -0.16
CA ALA A 292 7.93 -23.84 -1.48
C ALA A 292 7.45 -22.39 -1.72
N HIS A 293 6.24 -22.07 -1.23
CA HIS A 293 5.77 -20.69 -1.15
C HIS A 293 6.71 -19.82 -0.31
N ALA A 294 7.13 -20.32 0.86
CA ALA A 294 8.01 -19.59 1.76
C ALA A 294 9.41 -19.35 1.17
N SER A 295 9.95 -20.30 0.39
CA SER A 295 11.22 -20.12 -0.33
C SER A 295 11.09 -19.12 -1.47
N GLY A 296 9.98 -19.10 -2.21
CA GLY A 296 9.73 -18.11 -3.26
C GLY A 296 9.73 -16.67 -2.72
N PHE A 297 9.12 -16.44 -1.56
CA PHE A 297 9.23 -15.15 -0.87
C PHE A 297 10.67 -14.82 -0.45
N GLY A 298 11.41 -15.80 0.08
CA GLY A 298 12.82 -15.64 0.43
C GLY A 298 13.67 -15.19 -0.77
N ALA A 299 13.50 -15.84 -1.92
CA ALA A 299 14.16 -15.46 -3.17
C ALA A 299 13.78 -14.04 -3.62
N ALA A 300 12.49 -13.68 -3.54
CA ALA A 300 12.05 -12.32 -3.86
C ALA A 300 12.71 -11.26 -2.96
N PHE A 301 12.85 -11.52 -1.65
CA PHE A 301 13.57 -10.62 -0.74
C PHE A 301 15.07 -10.53 -1.07
N LEU A 302 15.71 -11.64 -1.47
CA LEU A 302 17.10 -11.64 -1.90
C LEU A 302 17.31 -10.81 -3.18
N TRP A 303 16.41 -10.92 -4.16
CA TRP A 303 16.43 -10.07 -5.36
C TRP A 303 16.31 -8.59 -5.01
N MET A 304 15.37 -8.21 -4.14
CA MET A 304 15.24 -6.81 -3.68
C MET A 304 16.49 -6.33 -2.92
N THR A 305 17.15 -7.22 -2.18
CA THR A 305 18.42 -6.95 -1.51
C THR A 305 19.54 -6.77 -2.53
N ALA A 306 19.61 -7.61 -3.55
CA ALA A 306 20.58 -7.49 -4.65
C ALA A 306 20.42 -6.17 -5.42
N PHE A 307 19.19 -5.73 -5.69
CA PHE A 307 18.96 -4.40 -6.29
C PHE A 307 19.43 -3.24 -5.41
N THR A 308 19.48 -3.42 -4.09
CA THR A 308 20.02 -2.41 -3.18
C THR A 308 21.56 -2.31 -3.31
N VAL A 309 22.26 -3.38 -3.73
CA VAL A 309 23.71 -3.33 -4.02
C VAL A 309 24.02 -2.40 -5.20
N VAL A 310 23.09 -2.27 -6.16
CA VAL A 310 23.20 -1.33 -7.29
C VAL A 310 23.24 0.13 -6.83
N ALA A 311 22.88 0.43 -5.58
CA ALA A 311 23.03 1.76 -4.99
C ALA A 311 24.48 2.10 -4.61
N VAL A 312 25.40 1.13 -4.53
CA VAL A 312 26.80 1.37 -4.13
C VAL A 312 27.56 2.23 -5.16
N PRO A 313 27.53 1.94 -6.48
CA PRO A 313 28.20 2.79 -7.47
C PRO A 313 27.78 4.26 -7.44
N PRO A 314 26.48 4.64 -7.48
CA PRO A 314 26.10 6.05 -7.39
C PRO A 314 26.41 6.65 -6.01
N ALA A 315 26.39 5.87 -4.91
CA ALA A 315 26.84 6.35 -3.60
C ALA A 315 28.33 6.75 -3.60
N LEU A 316 29.18 6.00 -4.30
CA LEU A 316 30.60 6.33 -4.44
C LEU A 316 30.85 7.60 -5.27
N MET A 317 29.91 7.97 -6.14
CA MET A 317 29.97 9.19 -6.96
C MET A 317 29.57 10.45 -6.20
N LEU A 318 29.06 10.33 -4.97
CA LEU A 318 28.72 11.49 -4.15
C LEU A 318 29.97 12.28 -3.71
N PRO A 319 29.87 13.61 -3.57
CA PRO A 319 30.97 14.43 -3.08
C PRO A 319 31.45 13.98 -1.69
N GLY A 320 32.77 13.88 -1.52
CA GLY A 320 33.39 13.79 -0.20
C GLY A 320 33.32 15.14 0.53
N ARG A 321 33.66 15.15 1.83
CA ARG A 321 33.71 16.37 2.65
C ARG A 321 34.54 17.45 1.93
N ARG A 322 33.94 18.61 1.64
CA ARG A 322 34.72 19.81 1.33
C ARG A 322 35.55 20.12 2.58
N ARG A 323 36.88 20.17 2.45
CA ARG A 323 37.67 20.91 3.44
C ARG A 323 37.03 22.30 3.51
N PRO A 324 36.87 22.89 4.71
CA PRO A 324 36.60 24.32 4.75
C PRO A 324 37.69 24.93 3.87
N GLU A 325 37.30 25.58 2.78
CA GLU A 325 38.19 26.59 2.21
C GLU A 325 38.56 27.44 3.43
N PRO A 326 39.86 27.63 3.73
CA PRO A 326 40.24 28.71 4.61
C PRO A 326 39.50 29.89 4.01
N GLU A 327 38.55 30.42 4.77
CA GLU A 327 37.94 31.70 4.50
C GLU A 327 39.12 32.56 4.11
N ALA A 328 39.24 32.80 2.79
CA ALA A 328 40.25 33.65 2.23
C ALA A 328 40.16 34.85 3.14
N ALA A 329 41.22 35.05 3.92
CA ALA A 329 41.35 36.10 4.91
C ALA A 329 40.54 37.22 4.35
N ALA A 330 39.36 37.45 4.93
CA ALA A 330 38.53 38.52 4.49
C ALA A 330 39.50 39.67 4.50
N ALA A 331 39.86 40.12 3.30
CA ALA A 331 39.96 41.51 2.95
C ALA A 331 38.81 42.17 3.70
N ALA A 332 39.03 42.39 4.99
CA ALA A 332 38.54 43.53 5.68
C ALA A 332 38.84 44.65 4.69
N PRO A 333 37.83 45.35 4.16
CA PRO A 333 38.14 46.64 3.58
C PRO A 333 39.03 47.35 4.62
N PRO A 334 40.15 47.98 4.20
CA PRO A 334 41.02 48.64 5.14
C PRO A 334 40.13 49.50 6.02
N VAL A 335 40.12 49.17 7.31
CA VAL A 335 39.51 50.03 8.31
C VAL A 335 40.37 51.27 8.27
N THR A 336 39.97 52.24 7.46
CA THR A 336 40.38 53.62 7.65
C THR A 336 40.04 53.92 9.10
N PRO A 337 41.00 54.36 9.93
CA PRO A 337 40.67 54.79 11.27
C PRO A 337 39.63 55.90 11.10
N ALA A 338 38.40 55.62 11.58
CA ALA A 338 37.37 56.62 11.68
C ALA A 338 37.92 57.68 12.62
N GLY A 339 38.47 58.74 12.03
CA GLY A 339 38.60 60.02 12.67
C GLY A 339 37.22 60.38 13.23
N SER A 340 37.25 60.82 14.48
CA SER A 340 36.13 61.43 15.18
C SER A 340 35.47 62.52 14.34
N GLU A 341 34.47 62.16 13.54
CA GLU A 341 33.44 63.09 13.07
C GLU A 341 32.07 62.43 13.29
N ALA A 342 31.46 62.80 14.40
CA ALA A 342 30.07 62.58 14.69
C ALA A 342 29.21 63.27 13.61
N GLN A 343 28.89 62.55 12.53
CA GLN A 343 27.81 62.93 11.63
C GLN A 343 26.47 62.71 12.33
N SER A 344 26.08 63.74 13.05
CA SER A 344 24.69 64.00 13.45
C SER A 344 23.77 63.89 12.22
N ARG A 345 22.82 62.95 12.27
CA ARG A 345 21.66 62.98 11.39
C ARG A 345 20.86 64.25 11.71
N PRO A 346 20.55 65.13 10.75
CA PRO A 346 19.67 66.25 11.03
C PRO A 346 18.24 65.72 11.19
N GLY A 347 17.69 65.85 12.40
CA GLY A 347 16.24 65.85 12.58
C GLY A 347 15.59 67.00 11.80
N PRO A 348 14.27 66.97 11.58
CA PRO A 348 13.58 67.97 10.76
C PRO A 348 13.84 69.38 11.33
N ARG A 349 14.60 70.20 10.58
CA ARG A 349 14.87 71.59 10.95
C ARG A 349 13.71 72.46 10.46
N CYS A 350 13.20 73.33 11.32
CA CYS A 350 12.31 74.42 10.92
C CYS A 350 12.99 75.32 9.87
N PRO A 351 12.26 75.79 8.84
CA PRO A 351 12.81 76.67 7.80
C PRO A 351 13.25 78.04 8.37
N ALA A 352 14.30 78.60 7.76
CA ALA A 352 15.11 79.74 8.25
C ALA A 352 14.42 81.12 8.23
N TRP A 353 13.11 81.20 7.98
CA TRP A 353 12.35 82.45 7.91
C TRP A 353 11.44 82.70 9.12
N CYS A 354 11.58 81.91 10.20
CA CYS A 354 10.73 82.00 11.37
C CYS A 354 11.32 82.97 12.43
N PRO A 355 10.68 84.12 12.71
CA PRO A 355 11.18 85.10 13.68
C PRO A 355 11.11 84.58 15.13
N SER A 356 12.06 85.02 15.97
CA SER A 356 12.38 84.47 17.29
C SER A 356 11.30 84.61 18.38
N THR A 357 10.16 85.24 18.06
CA THR A 357 9.08 85.52 19.02
C THR A 357 7.79 84.73 18.78
N SER A 358 7.79 83.76 17.85
CA SER A 358 6.61 82.94 17.55
C SER A 358 6.37 81.80 18.56
N PRO A 359 5.15 81.63 19.11
CA PRO A 359 4.81 80.56 20.06
C PRO A 359 4.83 79.14 19.45
N LEU A 360 4.97 79.01 18.12
CA LEU A 360 4.94 77.71 17.42
C LEU A 360 6.25 76.89 17.56
N ARG A 361 7.34 77.49 18.07
CA ARG A 361 8.61 76.77 18.25
C ARG A 361 8.59 75.77 19.42
N LYS A 362 7.69 75.95 20.40
CA LYS A 362 7.53 75.05 21.56
C LYS A 362 6.80 73.74 21.23
N ALA A 363 6.07 73.67 20.12
CA ALA A 363 5.32 72.48 19.72
C ALA A 363 6.17 71.43 18.99
N CYS A 364 7.29 71.82 18.35
CA CYS A 364 8.12 70.89 17.58
C CYS A 364 9.21 70.16 18.39
N THR A 365 9.55 70.63 19.59
CA THR A 365 10.57 70.01 20.45
C THR A 365 10.05 68.90 21.38
N ASN A 366 8.73 68.65 21.43
CA ASN A 366 8.10 67.71 22.38
C ASN A 366 7.51 66.44 21.73
N LEU A 367 7.90 66.09 20.50
CA LEU A 367 7.47 64.83 19.83
C LEU A 367 8.49 63.69 19.96
N GLY A 368 9.39 63.77 20.93
CA GLY A 368 10.48 62.83 21.14
C GLY A 368 10.42 62.05 22.44
N GLU A 369 9.25 61.81 23.04
CA GLU A 369 9.16 60.97 24.25
C GLU A 369 7.74 60.44 24.49
N SER A 370 7.45 59.23 24.01
CA SER A 370 6.27 58.47 24.45
C SER A 370 6.61 56.99 24.56
N ARG A 371 6.79 56.53 25.80
CA ARG A 371 6.95 55.12 26.21
C ARG A 371 5.64 54.34 25.98
N PRO A 372 5.67 53.05 25.62
CA PRO A 372 4.46 52.22 25.62
C PRO A 372 4.18 51.70 27.04
N GLY A 373 3.11 52.21 27.66
CA GLY A 373 2.47 51.63 28.84
C GLY A 373 1.37 50.62 28.46
N PRO A 374 0.91 49.77 29.40
CA PRO A 374 0.21 48.53 29.09
C PRO A 374 -1.25 48.75 28.66
N SER A 375 -1.67 48.00 27.64
CA SER A 375 -3.04 47.92 27.16
C SER A 375 -3.94 47.29 28.23
N ALA A 376 -4.76 48.13 28.85
CA ALA A 376 -5.85 47.74 29.72
C ALA A 376 -6.98 47.03 28.96
N SER A 377 -7.48 45.98 29.58
CA SER A 377 -8.66 45.17 29.28
C SER A 377 -9.93 46.01 29.05
N ARG A 378 -10.74 45.60 28.07
CA ARG A 378 -12.14 46.05 27.93
C ARG A 378 -13.09 45.07 28.63
N PRO A 379 -14.19 45.56 29.22
CA PRO A 379 -15.09 44.76 30.06
C PRO A 379 -16.23 44.11 29.26
N SER A 380 -16.73 43.01 29.82
CA SER A 380 -18.02 42.36 29.51
C SER A 380 -19.20 43.23 29.97
N PRO A 381 -20.40 43.07 29.38
CA PRO A 381 -21.65 43.32 30.06
C PRO A 381 -22.28 41.99 30.55
N ARG A 382 -22.65 41.98 31.83
CA ARG A 382 -23.58 41.04 32.52
C ARG A 382 -24.87 41.82 32.80
N ASP A 383 -26.02 41.31 32.36
CA ASP A 383 -27.12 40.69 33.17
C ASP A 383 -28.33 41.65 33.21
N PRO A 384 -29.57 41.29 33.66
CA PRO A 384 -30.10 39.98 34.12
C PRO A 384 -31.48 39.61 33.49
N HIS A 385 -31.95 38.37 33.68
CA HIS A 385 -33.31 38.12 34.21
C HIS A 385 -33.47 36.67 34.70
N MET A 386 -34.19 36.58 35.82
CA MET A 386 -34.37 35.49 36.77
C MET A 386 -35.55 34.58 36.43
N ALA A 387 -35.55 33.42 37.11
CA ALA A 387 -36.68 32.55 37.46
C ALA A 387 -37.08 31.51 36.38
N THR A 388 -37.29 30.23 36.66
CA THR A 388 -37.64 29.49 37.88
C THR A 388 -37.27 28.00 37.74
N GLU A 389 -37.07 27.36 38.88
CA GLU A 389 -36.93 25.91 39.09
C GLU A 389 -38.13 25.09 38.58
N THR A 390 -37.88 23.91 38.01
CA THR A 390 -38.75 22.73 38.16
C THR A 390 -37.93 21.44 38.08
N SER A 391 -38.12 20.58 39.09
CA SER A 391 -37.60 19.22 39.22
C SER A 391 -38.04 18.26 38.10
N PRO A 392 -37.35 17.13 37.89
CA PRO A 392 -37.71 16.15 36.87
C PRO A 392 -38.84 15.23 37.35
N PRO A 393 -39.78 14.77 36.48
CA PRO A 393 -40.67 13.70 36.86
C PRO A 393 -39.96 12.35 36.73
N ALA A 394 -40.17 11.54 37.75
CA ALA A 394 -39.77 10.16 37.85
C ALA A 394 -40.54 9.24 36.87
N GLY A 395 -39.87 8.15 36.48
CA GLY A 395 -40.48 6.82 36.36
C GLY A 395 -41.48 6.60 35.22
N ILE A 396 -40.99 6.22 34.05
CA ILE A 396 -41.72 5.34 33.13
C ILE A 396 -41.01 3.98 33.21
N PRO A 397 -41.67 2.89 33.63
CA PRO A 397 -41.06 1.57 33.62
C PRO A 397 -40.77 1.15 32.17
N PRO A 398 -39.69 0.39 31.91
CA PRO A 398 -39.39 -0.07 30.56
C PRO A 398 -40.51 -1.00 30.10
N ALA A 399 -41.23 -0.57 29.06
CA ALA A 399 -42.05 -1.48 28.29
C ALA A 399 -41.12 -2.56 27.71
N GLU A 400 -41.40 -3.82 28.03
CA GLU A 400 -40.82 -4.97 27.34
C GLU A 400 -41.02 -4.78 25.84
N VAL A 401 -39.94 -4.46 25.15
CA VAL A 401 -39.89 -4.51 23.69
C VAL A 401 -39.80 -6.01 23.35
N PRO A 402 -40.83 -6.61 22.74
CA PRO A 402 -40.71 -7.97 22.25
C PRO A 402 -39.54 -7.98 21.28
N ALA A 403 -38.67 -8.99 21.39
CA ALA A 403 -37.54 -9.17 20.50
C ALA A 403 -38.00 -8.96 19.06
N ALA A 404 -37.51 -7.89 18.43
CA ALA A 404 -37.82 -7.60 17.04
C ALA A 404 -37.33 -8.80 16.22
N GLU A 405 -38.26 -9.63 15.76
CA GLU A 405 -38.01 -10.62 14.73
C GLU A 405 -37.31 -9.90 13.59
N ARG A 406 -36.10 -10.39 13.26
CA ARG A 406 -35.39 -9.94 12.06
C ARG A 406 -36.38 -10.02 10.91
N PRO A 407 -36.52 -8.98 10.06
CA PRO A 407 -37.41 -9.07 8.92
C PRO A 407 -36.96 -10.24 8.06
N VAL A 408 -37.75 -11.32 8.03
CA VAL A 408 -37.57 -12.39 7.06
C VAL A 408 -37.80 -11.74 5.71
N ALA A 409 -36.74 -11.63 4.92
CA ALA A 409 -36.83 -11.12 3.56
C ALA A 409 -38.01 -11.78 2.84
N PRO A 410 -38.86 -11.03 2.12
CA PRO A 410 -40.07 -11.59 1.53
C PRO A 410 -39.69 -12.80 0.69
N ALA A 411 -40.19 -13.97 1.09
CA ALA A 411 -39.85 -15.24 0.46
C ALA A 411 -40.06 -15.11 -1.05
N MET A 412 -38.97 -15.22 -1.82
CA MET A 412 -39.03 -15.20 -3.27
C MET A 412 -40.10 -16.19 -3.73
N ARG A 413 -41.09 -15.70 -4.50
CA ARG A 413 -42.09 -16.54 -5.18
C ARG A 413 -41.37 -17.72 -5.83
N ALA A 414 -41.93 -18.93 -5.75
CA ALA A 414 -41.28 -20.17 -6.21
C ALA A 414 -40.67 -20.06 -7.62
N ASP A 415 -41.29 -19.29 -8.50
CA ASP A 415 -40.81 -19.01 -9.86
C ASP A 415 -39.54 -18.16 -9.92
N ALA A 416 -39.39 -17.18 -9.02
CA ALA A 416 -38.18 -16.37 -8.92
C ALA A 416 -36.99 -17.24 -8.47
N ARG A 417 -37.21 -18.19 -7.53
CA ARG A 417 -36.17 -19.14 -7.08
C ARG A 417 -35.74 -20.08 -8.21
N ARG A 418 -36.70 -20.62 -8.96
CA ARG A 418 -36.43 -21.45 -10.13
C ARG A 418 -35.68 -20.69 -11.22
N ASN A 419 -36.04 -19.43 -11.46
CA ASN A 419 -35.33 -18.57 -12.40
C ASN A 419 -33.90 -18.29 -11.94
N ARG A 420 -33.71 -17.98 -10.65
CA ARG A 420 -32.38 -17.76 -10.07
C ARG A 420 -31.49 -19.01 -10.22
N ALA A 421 -31.99 -20.19 -9.89
CA ALA A 421 -31.25 -21.45 -10.03
C ALA A 421 -30.85 -21.73 -11.49
N ARG A 422 -31.76 -21.49 -12.46
CA ARG A 422 -31.45 -21.62 -13.90
C ARG A 422 -30.37 -20.66 -14.35
N VAL A 423 -30.39 -19.41 -13.88
CA VAL A 423 -29.37 -18.40 -14.19
C VAL A 423 -28.00 -18.79 -13.63
N LEU A 424 -27.95 -19.26 -12.39
CA LEU A 424 -26.68 -19.67 -11.77
C LEU A 424 -26.08 -20.90 -12.46
N LYS A 425 -26.90 -21.89 -12.83
CA LYS A 425 -26.46 -23.05 -13.61
C LYS A 425 -25.94 -22.66 -15.00
N ALA A 426 -26.68 -21.84 -15.73
CA ALA A 426 -26.28 -21.37 -17.06
C ALA A 426 -25.01 -20.50 -17.02
N ALA A 427 -24.86 -19.67 -15.97
CA ALA A 427 -23.66 -18.88 -15.76
C ALA A 427 -22.44 -19.78 -15.49
N GLN A 428 -22.60 -20.82 -14.66
CA GLN A 428 -21.55 -21.79 -14.38
C GLN A 428 -21.06 -22.51 -15.65
N GLU A 429 -21.99 -23.01 -16.47
CA GLU A 429 -21.68 -23.67 -17.74
C GLU A 429 -21.04 -22.70 -18.75
N ALA A 430 -21.51 -21.47 -18.81
CA ALA A 430 -20.98 -20.45 -19.71
C ALA A 430 -19.56 -20.01 -19.33
N PHE A 431 -19.28 -19.83 -18.04
CA PHE A 431 -17.95 -19.50 -17.56
C PHE A 431 -16.96 -20.64 -17.75
N ALA A 432 -17.38 -21.90 -17.56
CA ALA A 432 -16.53 -23.07 -17.79
C ALA A 432 -16.18 -23.30 -19.27
N SER A 433 -17.06 -22.92 -20.20
CA SER A 433 -16.88 -23.17 -21.64
C SER A 433 -16.28 -22.01 -22.44
N VAL A 434 -16.62 -20.76 -22.09
CA VAL A 434 -16.25 -19.57 -22.88
C VAL A 434 -15.41 -18.57 -22.05
N GLY A 435 -15.27 -18.79 -20.74
CA GLY A 435 -14.58 -17.87 -19.83
C GLY A 435 -15.40 -16.61 -19.50
N LEU A 436 -14.77 -15.66 -18.81
CA LEU A 436 -15.43 -14.44 -18.27
C LEU A 436 -15.90 -13.41 -19.30
N GLN A 437 -15.57 -13.60 -20.58
CA GLN A 437 -15.95 -12.67 -21.65
C GLN A 437 -17.45 -12.77 -22.01
N VAL A 438 -18.14 -13.82 -21.56
CA VAL A 438 -19.58 -13.98 -21.75
C VAL A 438 -20.37 -12.81 -21.13
N GLY A 439 -21.25 -12.21 -21.93
CA GLY A 439 -22.18 -11.15 -21.50
C GLY A 439 -23.34 -11.69 -20.66
N LEU A 440 -23.92 -10.83 -19.80
CA LEU A 440 -25.10 -11.18 -18.99
C LEU A 440 -26.31 -11.56 -19.86
N ASP A 441 -26.44 -10.96 -21.05
CA ASP A 441 -27.50 -11.26 -22.01
C ASP A 441 -27.38 -12.68 -22.58
N GLU A 442 -26.15 -13.13 -22.84
CA GLU A 442 -25.88 -14.50 -23.30
C GLU A 442 -26.17 -15.52 -22.19
N ILE A 443 -25.88 -15.18 -20.93
CA ILE A 443 -26.26 -16.00 -19.78
C ILE A 443 -27.78 -16.06 -19.62
N ALA A 444 -28.48 -14.93 -19.77
CA ALA A 444 -29.94 -14.85 -19.72
C ALA A 444 -30.58 -15.74 -20.80
N ARG A 445 -30.03 -15.69 -22.02
CA ARG A 445 -30.46 -16.52 -23.16
C ARG A 445 -30.27 -18.00 -22.87
N ARG A 446 -29.10 -18.42 -22.37
CA ARG A 446 -28.82 -19.83 -21.98
C ARG A 446 -29.70 -20.31 -20.83
N ALA A 447 -30.04 -19.42 -19.90
CA ALA A 447 -30.92 -19.72 -18.78
C ALA A 447 -32.42 -19.77 -19.16
N GLY A 448 -32.78 -19.34 -20.37
CA GLY A 448 -34.17 -19.24 -20.81
C GLY A 448 -34.99 -18.22 -20.01
N VAL A 449 -34.34 -17.13 -19.56
CA VAL A 449 -34.99 -16.04 -18.82
C VAL A 449 -34.77 -14.70 -19.53
N GLY A 450 -35.70 -13.75 -19.36
CA GLY A 450 -35.51 -12.40 -19.91
C GLY A 450 -34.31 -11.68 -19.29
N ALA A 451 -33.55 -10.92 -20.08
CA ALA A 451 -32.36 -10.18 -19.63
C ALA A 451 -32.64 -9.30 -18.40
N GLY A 452 -33.79 -8.60 -18.38
CA GLY A 452 -34.22 -7.80 -17.23
C GLY A 452 -34.37 -8.59 -15.92
N THR A 453 -34.65 -9.89 -15.98
CA THR A 453 -34.68 -10.77 -14.80
C THR A 453 -33.28 -11.02 -14.25
N VAL A 454 -32.27 -11.14 -15.10
CA VAL A 454 -30.87 -11.30 -14.68
C VAL A 454 -30.36 -9.99 -14.08
N TYR A 455 -30.54 -8.86 -14.77
CA TYR A 455 -30.10 -7.55 -14.28
C TYR A 455 -30.77 -7.14 -12.95
N ARG A 456 -32.03 -7.55 -12.72
CA ARG A 456 -32.73 -7.25 -11.46
C ARG A 456 -32.18 -8.04 -10.26
N HIS A 457 -31.72 -9.27 -10.46
CA HIS A 457 -31.19 -10.11 -9.37
C HIS A 457 -29.67 -10.04 -9.25
N PHE A 458 -29.00 -9.67 -10.34
CA PHE A 458 -27.56 -9.56 -10.47
C PHE A 458 -27.24 -8.27 -11.24
N PRO A 459 -27.18 -7.12 -10.52
CA PRO A 459 -26.99 -5.82 -11.15
C PRO A 459 -25.65 -5.69 -11.88
N THR A 460 -24.65 -6.49 -11.46
CA THR A 460 -23.32 -6.52 -12.06
C THR A 460 -22.86 -7.96 -12.33
N LYS A 461 -21.87 -8.13 -13.21
CA LYS A 461 -21.27 -9.45 -13.49
C LYS A 461 -20.62 -10.04 -12.25
N GLU A 462 -20.04 -9.20 -11.41
CA GLU A 462 -19.41 -9.58 -10.14
C GLU A 462 -20.45 -10.14 -9.17
N ALA A 463 -21.62 -9.52 -9.08
CA ALA A 463 -22.71 -10.01 -8.21
C ALA A 463 -23.25 -11.38 -8.67
N LEU A 464 -23.31 -11.62 -9.99
CA LEU A 464 -23.65 -12.95 -10.54
C LEU A 464 -22.56 -13.96 -10.22
N PHE A 465 -21.30 -13.56 -10.35
CA PHE A 465 -20.15 -14.42 -10.08
C PHE A 465 -20.08 -14.85 -8.61
N ASP A 466 -20.19 -13.90 -7.68
CA ASP A 466 -20.23 -14.17 -6.24
C ASP A 466 -21.36 -15.14 -5.91
N ALA A 467 -22.53 -14.95 -6.52
CA ALA A 467 -23.66 -15.84 -6.34
C ALA A 467 -23.42 -17.25 -6.89
N VAL A 468 -22.75 -17.41 -8.04
CA VAL A 468 -22.39 -18.73 -8.60
C VAL A 468 -21.39 -19.46 -7.70
N ILE A 469 -20.40 -18.75 -7.17
CA ILE A 469 -19.41 -19.31 -6.25
C ILE A 469 -20.06 -19.76 -4.94
N LEU A 470 -20.91 -18.91 -4.35
CA LEU A 470 -21.60 -19.23 -3.11
C LEU A 470 -22.60 -20.37 -3.27
N ASP A 471 -23.37 -20.37 -4.36
CA ASP A 471 -24.33 -21.44 -4.69
C ASP A 471 -23.62 -22.79 -4.91
N ARG A 472 -22.41 -22.78 -5.48
CA ARG A 472 -21.59 -23.98 -5.60
C ARG A 472 -21.08 -24.49 -4.26
N ALA A 473 -20.58 -23.59 -3.40
CA ALA A 473 -20.14 -23.96 -2.06
C ALA A 473 -21.31 -24.53 -1.23
N GLN A 474 -22.48 -23.90 -1.34
CA GLN A 474 -23.70 -24.35 -0.66
C GLN A 474 -24.14 -25.74 -1.14
N ARG A 475 -24.12 -26.02 -2.45
CA ARG A 475 -24.43 -27.38 -2.97
C ARG A 475 -23.55 -28.48 -2.39
N LEU A 476 -22.27 -28.19 -2.16
CA LEU A 476 -21.35 -29.15 -1.52
C LEU A 476 -21.69 -29.37 -0.05
N VAL A 477 -22.12 -28.31 0.66
CA VAL A 477 -22.62 -28.41 2.04
C VAL A 477 -23.90 -29.23 2.07
N ASP A 478 -24.90 -28.88 1.26
CA ASP A 478 -26.18 -29.58 1.19
C ASP A 478 -25.99 -31.07 0.87
N ARG A 479 -25.05 -31.38 -0.05
CA ARG A 479 -24.70 -32.76 -0.39
C ARG A 479 -24.04 -33.51 0.77
N ALA A 480 -23.20 -32.84 1.54
CA ALA A 480 -22.57 -33.44 2.73
C ALA A 480 -23.62 -33.72 3.81
N GLU A 481 -24.58 -32.81 3.99
CA GLU A 481 -25.70 -32.94 4.93
C GLU A 481 -26.64 -34.08 4.53
N GLU A 482 -27.01 -34.20 3.24
CA GLU A 482 -27.79 -35.34 2.73
C GLU A 482 -27.12 -36.69 3.01
N LEU A 483 -25.80 -36.75 2.85
CA LEU A 483 -25.01 -37.96 3.08
C LEU A 483 -24.77 -38.23 4.56
N ALA A 484 -25.04 -37.26 5.44
CA ALA A 484 -24.82 -37.41 6.86
C ALA A 484 -25.67 -38.55 7.44
N ASP A 485 -26.89 -38.74 6.94
CA ASP A 485 -27.83 -39.78 7.40
C ASP A 485 -27.83 -41.05 6.53
N ALA A 486 -26.80 -41.23 5.69
CA ALA A 486 -26.70 -42.42 4.84
C ALA A 486 -26.56 -43.71 5.69
N PRO A 487 -27.20 -44.83 5.28
CA PRO A 487 -27.16 -46.10 6.00
C PRO A 487 -25.76 -46.73 6.03
N GLU A 488 -24.88 -46.37 5.08
CA GLU A 488 -23.47 -46.77 5.06
C GLU A 488 -22.54 -45.54 5.21
N PRO A 489 -22.19 -45.15 6.45
CA PRO A 489 -21.42 -43.93 6.71
C PRO A 489 -20.04 -43.92 6.05
N GLY A 490 -19.37 -45.07 5.99
CA GLY A 490 -18.06 -45.22 5.35
C GLY A 490 -18.12 -44.96 3.85
N ALA A 491 -19.05 -45.63 3.16
CA ALA A 491 -19.25 -45.45 1.72
C ALA A 491 -19.64 -43.99 1.39
N ALA A 492 -20.51 -43.38 2.20
CA ALA A 492 -20.91 -41.99 2.06
C ALA A 492 -19.73 -41.01 2.20
N PHE A 493 -18.87 -41.21 3.21
CA PHE A 493 -17.67 -40.39 3.41
C PHE A 493 -16.69 -40.50 2.23
N PHE A 494 -16.34 -41.73 1.81
CA PHE A 494 -15.40 -41.95 0.70
C PHE A 494 -15.95 -41.41 -0.63
N ALA A 495 -17.25 -41.58 -0.88
CA ALA A 495 -17.92 -41.02 -2.05
C ALA A 495 -17.89 -39.49 -2.05
N PHE A 496 -18.11 -38.86 -0.89
CA PHE A 496 -18.10 -37.41 -0.75
C PHE A 496 -16.71 -36.83 -1.03
N ILE A 497 -15.66 -37.33 -0.37
CA ILE A 497 -14.29 -36.80 -0.55
C ILE A 497 -13.75 -37.03 -1.97
N SER A 498 -14.11 -38.17 -2.59
CA SER A 498 -13.77 -38.45 -4.00
C SER A 498 -14.54 -37.54 -4.96
N GLY A 499 -15.80 -37.23 -4.66
CA GLY A 499 -16.62 -36.29 -5.43
C GLY A 499 -16.11 -34.85 -5.32
N MET A 500 -15.72 -34.43 -4.12
CA MET A 500 -15.18 -33.09 -3.85
C MET A 500 -13.91 -32.81 -4.66
N HIS A 501 -13.10 -33.83 -4.94
CA HIS A 501 -11.95 -33.74 -5.82
C HIS A 501 -12.33 -33.46 -7.28
N ARG A 502 -13.24 -34.27 -7.85
CA ARG A 502 -13.73 -34.10 -9.22
C ARG A 502 -14.40 -32.73 -9.43
N GLU A 503 -15.12 -32.24 -8.43
CA GLU A 503 -15.74 -30.92 -8.48
C GLU A 503 -14.78 -29.76 -8.29
N SER A 504 -13.57 -29.96 -7.76
CA SER A 504 -12.60 -28.87 -7.57
C SER A 504 -11.84 -28.47 -8.83
N ALA A 505 -11.71 -29.36 -9.82
CA ALA A 505 -11.07 -29.04 -11.11
C ALA A 505 -11.80 -27.87 -11.81
N ALA A 506 -13.13 -27.95 -11.90
CA ALA A 506 -13.98 -26.90 -12.47
C ALA A 506 -14.12 -25.63 -11.59
N LYS A 507 -13.55 -25.60 -10.37
CA LYS A 507 -13.48 -24.41 -9.50
C LYS A 507 -12.24 -23.56 -9.85
N ARG A 508 -11.14 -24.17 -10.29
CA ARG A 508 -9.91 -23.46 -10.70
C ARG A 508 -10.06 -22.75 -12.04
N ASP A 509 -10.69 -23.34 -13.05
CA ASP A 509 -11.00 -22.64 -14.33
C ASP A 509 -11.76 -21.33 -14.11
N LEU A 510 -12.59 -21.28 -13.07
CA LEU A 510 -13.35 -20.10 -12.67
C LEU A 510 -12.52 -19.09 -11.86
N ILE A 511 -11.60 -19.56 -11.02
CA ILE A 511 -10.72 -18.72 -10.18
C ILE A 511 -9.56 -18.13 -11.01
N ASP A 512 -8.96 -18.90 -11.92
CA ASP A 512 -7.89 -18.46 -12.82
C ASP A 512 -8.37 -17.42 -13.82
N ALA A 513 -9.63 -17.55 -14.27
CA ALA A 513 -10.28 -16.52 -15.05
C ALA A 513 -10.39 -15.19 -14.26
N VAL A 514 -10.58 -15.25 -12.93
CA VAL A 514 -10.84 -14.09 -12.05
C VAL A 514 -9.57 -13.41 -11.50
N ALA A 515 -8.41 -14.09 -11.49
CA ALA A 515 -7.15 -13.47 -11.07
C ALA A 515 -6.79 -12.19 -11.86
N GLY A 516 -7.40 -11.96 -13.02
CA GLY A 516 -7.27 -10.74 -13.81
C GLY A 516 -8.16 -9.54 -13.42
N ILE A 517 -9.13 -9.69 -12.50
CA ILE A 517 -10.22 -8.68 -12.31
C ILE A 517 -10.28 -8.09 -10.87
N GLY A 518 -9.62 -8.70 -9.88
CA GLY A 518 -9.45 -8.07 -8.55
C GLY A 518 -10.74 -7.96 -7.72
N VAL A 519 -11.54 -9.03 -7.67
CA VAL A 519 -12.77 -9.12 -6.86
C VAL A 519 -12.45 -9.60 -5.44
N ASP A 520 -13.01 -8.94 -4.42
CA ASP A 520 -12.77 -9.20 -3.00
C ASP A 520 -13.85 -10.16 -2.42
N ILE A 521 -13.56 -11.46 -2.47
CA ILE A 521 -14.50 -12.56 -2.20
C ILE A 521 -14.19 -13.22 -0.83
N THR A 522 -13.89 -12.46 0.21
CA THR A 522 -13.23 -13.03 1.41
C THR A 522 -14.18 -13.46 2.54
N ALA A 523 -15.25 -12.72 2.83
CA ALA A 523 -16.11 -13.03 3.98
C ALA A 523 -17.09 -14.20 3.75
N SER A 524 -17.93 -14.14 2.71
CA SER A 524 -18.94 -15.17 2.43
C SER A 524 -18.34 -16.52 2.04
N LEU A 525 -17.16 -16.52 1.39
CA LEU A 525 -16.41 -17.75 1.13
C LEU A 525 -15.82 -18.37 2.40
N THR A 526 -15.44 -17.55 3.38
CA THR A 526 -14.93 -18.05 4.66
C THR A 526 -16.03 -18.75 5.45
N ASP A 527 -17.26 -18.21 5.44
CA ASP A 527 -18.41 -18.82 6.10
C ASP A 527 -18.88 -20.09 5.39
N ALA A 528 -18.97 -20.09 4.06
CA ALA A 528 -19.29 -21.30 3.30
C ALA A 528 -18.24 -22.40 3.47
N ASN A 529 -16.95 -22.04 3.50
CA ASN A 529 -15.86 -22.98 3.76
C ASN A 529 -15.92 -23.54 5.20
N ARG A 530 -16.29 -22.72 6.18
CA ARG A 530 -16.50 -23.18 7.56
C ARG A 530 -17.64 -24.20 7.64
N GLY A 531 -18.78 -23.92 6.98
CA GLY A 531 -19.93 -24.82 6.91
C GLY A 531 -19.58 -26.16 6.25
N LEU A 532 -18.87 -26.12 5.12
CA LEU A 532 -18.43 -27.33 4.41
C LEU A 532 -17.55 -28.23 5.28
N TRP A 533 -16.54 -27.66 5.94
CA TRP A 533 -15.66 -28.46 6.78
C TRP A 533 -16.35 -28.98 8.05
N ALA A 534 -17.35 -28.27 8.56
CA ALA A 534 -18.19 -28.78 9.65
C ALA A 534 -19.00 -30.01 9.20
N ALA A 535 -19.61 -29.96 8.00
CA ALA A 535 -20.35 -31.10 7.46
C ALA A 535 -19.45 -32.31 7.13
N VAL A 536 -18.25 -32.07 6.60
CA VAL A 536 -17.24 -33.12 6.38
C VAL A 536 -16.80 -33.76 7.70
N GLU A 537 -16.65 -32.97 8.76
CA GLU A 537 -16.30 -33.48 10.08
C GLU A 537 -17.39 -34.41 10.64
N VAL A 538 -18.68 -34.10 10.40
CA VAL A 538 -19.79 -34.97 10.76
C VAL A 538 -19.71 -36.32 10.01
N LEU A 539 -19.51 -36.28 8.68
CA LEU A 539 -19.36 -37.50 7.87
C LEU A 539 -18.18 -38.36 8.34
N MET A 540 -17.03 -37.74 8.60
CA MET A 540 -15.83 -38.42 9.05
C MET A 540 -16.05 -39.09 10.41
N ARG A 541 -16.68 -38.40 11.38
CA ARG A 541 -16.99 -38.94 12.70
C ARG A 541 -17.95 -40.13 12.63
N ARG A 542 -18.98 -40.08 11.77
CA ARG A 542 -19.90 -41.22 11.58
C ARG A 542 -19.19 -42.42 10.93
N ALA A 543 -18.32 -42.18 9.95
CA ALA A 543 -17.52 -43.24 9.33
C ALA A 543 -16.52 -43.88 10.32
N GLN A 544 -15.96 -43.10 11.24
CA GLN A 544 -15.12 -43.57 12.34
C GLN A 544 -15.92 -44.40 13.36
N GLN A 545 -17.10 -43.94 13.77
CA GLN A 545 -18.00 -44.68 14.65
C GLN A 545 -18.45 -46.03 14.05
N ALA A 546 -18.63 -46.08 12.73
CA ALA A 546 -18.93 -47.29 11.98
C ALA A 546 -17.71 -48.21 11.77
N GLY A 547 -16.52 -47.83 12.25
CA GLY A 547 -15.30 -48.65 12.13
C GLY A 547 -14.73 -48.74 10.71
N THR A 548 -15.18 -47.89 9.78
CA THR A 548 -14.74 -47.90 8.37
C THR A 548 -13.57 -46.96 8.10
N VAL A 549 -13.43 -45.90 8.91
CA VAL A 549 -12.35 -44.92 8.84
C VAL A 549 -11.56 -44.96 10.15
N ARG A 550 -10.23 -44.87 10.05
CA ARG A 550 -9.33 -44.89 11.22
C ARG A 550 -9.57 -43.69 12.15
N THR A 551 -9.53 -43.92 13.46
CA THR A 551 -9.88 -42.94 14.50
C THR A 551 -8.76 -41.99 14.87
N ASP A 552 -7.53 -42.28 14.45
CA ASP A 552 -6.34 -41.45 14.68
C ASP A 552 -6.17 -40.34 13.61
N VAL A 553 -7.09 -40.24 12.65
CA VAL A 553 -7.16 -39.12 11.70
C VAL A 553 -8.19 -38.12 12.19
N ASP A 554 -7.74 -36.88 12.40
CA ASP A 554 -8.62 -35.75 12.70
C ASP A 554 -8.95 -34.92 11.44
N ILE A 555 -9.88 -33.98 11.59
CA ILE A 555 -10.32 -33.13 10.47
C ILE A 555 -9.17 -32.24 9.96
N THR A 556 -8.20 -31.92 10.82
CA THR A 556 -7.01 -31.13 10.49
C THR A 556 -6.10 -31.90 9.54
N LEU A 557 -5.80 -33.17 9.85
CA LEU A 557 -5.00 -34.04 9.02
C LEU A 557 -5.70 -34.34 7.70
N LEU A 558 -7.02 -34.59 7.71
CA LEU A 558 -7.81 -34.77 6.49
C LEU A 558 -7.74 -33.53 5.58
N LYS A 559 -7.85 -32.32 6.14
CA LYS A 559 -7.68 -31.05 5.39
C LYS A 559 -6.30 -30.97 4.73
N VAL A 560 -5.25 -31.36 5.44
CA VAL A 560 -3.87 -31.35 4.92
C VAL A 560 -3.70 -32.36 3.78
N LEU A 561 -4.20 -33.58 3.96
CA LEU A 561 -4.14 -34.65 2.96
C LEU A 561 -4.89 -34.26 1.68
N LEU A 562 -6.11 -33.76 1.81
CA LEU A 562 -6.89 -33.31 0.66
C LEU A 562 -6.23 -32.12 -0.05
N ARG A 563 -5.66 -31.18 0.73
CA ARG A 563 -4.87 -30.07 0.16
C ARG A 563 -3.65 -30.56 -0.61
N ALA A 564 -3.00 -31.64 -0.19
CA ALA A 564 -1.86 -32.22 -0.92
C ALA A 564 -2.27 -32.80 -2.28
N VAL A 565 -3.45 -33.45 -2.39
CA VAL A 565 -4.00 -33.89 -3.69
C VAL A 565 -4.25 -32.72 -4.62
N PHE A 566 -4.84 -31.64 -4.08
CA PHE A 566 -5.13 -30.45 -4.87
C PHE A 566 -3.86 -29.81 -5.44
N ILE A 567 -2.77 -29.76 -4.65
CA ILE A 567 -1.48 -29.19 -5.04
C ILE A 567 -0.70 -30.11 -6.01
N ALA A 568 -0.73 -31.43 -5.81
CA ALA A 568 -0.05 -32.38 -6.69
C ALA A 568 -0.55 -32.31 -8.15
N ASN A 569 -1.83 -31.95 -8.31
CA ASN A 569 -2.48 -31.74 -9.59
C ASN A 569 -2.02 -30.45 -10.33
N ASP A 570 -1.32 -29.53 -9.65
CA ASP A 570 -0.87 -28.25 -10.20
C ASP A 570 0.59 -28.25 -10.69
N GLY A 571 1.39 -29.25 -10.30
CA GLY A 571 2.85 -29.27 -10.50
C GLY A 571 3.40 -30.35 -11.43
N VAL A 572 2.61 -31.35 -11.76
CA VAL A 572 3.00 -32.46 -12.64
C VAL A 572 2.03 -32.44 -13.81
N GLY A 573 2.49 -32.64 -15.04
CA GLY A 573 1.66 -32.71 -16.25
C GLY A 573 0.69 -33.90 -16.29
N GLY A 574 0.19 -34.33 -15.14
CA GLY A 574 -0.74 -35.42 -14.94
C GLY A 574 -2.15 -35.01 -15.31
N GLY A 575 -2.73 -35.72 -16.29
CA GLY A 575 -4.14 -35.58 -16.59
C GLY A 575 -5.04 -36.03 -15.43
N PRO A 576 -6.37 -35.90 -15.57
CA PRO A 576 -7.38 -36.25 -14.55
C PRO A 576 -7.20 -37.63 -13.88
N LYS A 577 -6.58 -38.58 -14.59
CA LYS A 577 -6.30 -39.95 -14.13
C LYS A 577 -5.30 -40.04 -12.98
N GLU A 578 -4.28 -39.18 -12.94
CA GLU A 578 -3.24 -39.23 -11.89
C GLU A 578 -3.80 -38.77 -10.55
N ALA A 579 -4.66 -37.75 -10.59
CA ALA A 579 -5.28 -37.21 -9.40
C ALA A 579 -6.35 -38.13 -8.80
N ASP A 580 -7.09 -38.87 -9.64
CA ASP A 580 -7.96 -39.97 -9.18
C ASP A 580 -7.13 -41.09 -8.51
N GLY A 581 -5.93 -41.38 -9.03
CA GLY A 581 -4.99 -42.32 -8.42
C GLY A 581 -4.48 -41.88 -7.05
N VAL A 582 -4.08 -40.62 -6.90
CA VAL A 582 -3.66 -40.07 -5.59
C VAL A 582 -4.83 -40.08 -4.59
N MET A 583 -6.04 -39.72 -5.04
CA MET A 583 -7.23 -39.77 -4.19
C MET A 583 -7.55 -41.20 -3.73
N ALA A 584 -7.37 -42.20 -4.59
CA ALA A 584 -7.53 -43.60 -4.22
C ALA A 584 -6.55 -44.03 -3.11
N VAL A 585 -5.26 -43.66 -3.23
CA VAL A 585 -4.23 -43.95 -2.21
C VAL A 585 -4.60 -43.32 -0.86
N ILE A 586 -5.12 -42.08 -0.86
CA ILE A 586 -5.57 -41.43 0.38
C ILE A 586 -6.79 -42.15 0.96
N CYS A 587 -7.77 -42.51 0.12
CA CYS A 587 -8.94 -43.26 0.59
C CYS A 587 -8.52 -44.60 1.22
N ASP A 588 -7.60 -45.34 0.60
CA ASP A 588 -7.06 -46.58 1.15
C ASP A 588 -6.27 -46.36 2.45
N GLY A 589 -5.55 -45.23 2.54
CA GLY A 589 -4.82 -44.79 3.74
C GLY A 589 -5.72 -44.42 4.93
N LEU A 590 -6.96 -44.00 4.65
CA LEU A 590 -7.96 -43.60 5.64
C LEU A 590 -8.82 -44.77 6.14
N ARG A 591 -8.90 -45.89 5.40
CA ARG A 591 -9.65 -47.08 5.85
C ARG A 591 -9.09 -47.64 7.16
N ALA A 592 -9.98 -48.05 8.06
CA ALA A 592 -9.60 -48.71 9.31
C ALA A 592 -8.86 -50.03 9.03
N GLN A 593 -7.90 -50.41 9.90
CA GLN A 593 -7.11 -51.64 9.74
C GLN A 593 -7.93 -52.94 9.77
N ALA A 594 -9.13 -52.93 10.36
CA ALA A 594 -10.06 -54.07 10.35
C ALA A 594 -10.92 -54.16 9.06
N ALA A 595 -10.84 -53.16 8.17
CA ALA A 595 -11.60 -53.04 6.93
C ALA A 595 -10.70 -53.12 5.67
N ARG A 596 -9.42 -53.47 5.84
CA ARG A 596 -8.48 -53.88 4.77
C ARG A 596 -8.40 -55.39 4.77
#